data_AF-A0A7W2IKW6-F1
#
_entry.id   AF-A0A7W2IKW6-F1
#
_cell.length_a   1.000
_cell.length_b   1.000
_cell.length_c   1.000
_cell.angle_alpha   90.00
_cell.angle_beta   90.00
_cell.angle_gamma   90.00
#
_symmetry.space_group_name_H-M   'P 1'
#
loop_
_entity.id
_entity.type
_entity.pdbx_description
1 polymer ?
#
loop_
_entity_poly.entity_id
_entity_poly.type
_entity_poly.pdbx_seq_one_letter_code
_entity_poly.pdbx_strand_id
1 'polypeptide(L)'
;MAKFISAFLISALCLVGNCFAEEHGTAEQAVQMVHKVIAAIKANGRDKTIAEINTLSPTYRDRDLYVTIMDLKGVELAHGSNKRMQGVNLIDIKDQDGKLYIRERLELAKTKGKGWQDYKFVNPISKTIEPKSMYFEKYEDLIVSCGVYKDK
;
A
#
# COMPACT_ATOMS: atom_id res chain seq x y z
N MET A 1 11.76 -47.35 -55.33
CA MET A 1 12.67 -46.46 -54.57
C MET A 1 11.81 -45.56 -53.70
N ALA A 2 11.85 -45.79 -52.39
CA ALA A 2 11.12 -45.02 -51.40
C ALA A 2 11.75 -43.64 -51.20
N LYS A 3 10.95 -42.64 -50.84
CA LYS A 3 11.27 -41.73 -49.73
C LYS A 3 10.05 -40.92 -49.29
N PHE A 4 9.71 -41.15 -48.03
CA PHE A 4 8.70 -40.54 -47.19
C PHE A 4 8.83 -39.02 -47.13
N ILE A 5 7.69 -38.31 -47.20
CA ILE A 5 7.60 -36.90 -46.78
C ILE A 5 7.02 -36.93 -45.37
N SER A 6 7.87 -36.60 -44.40
CA SER A 6 7.54 -36.52 -42.98
C SER A 6 6.52 -35.40 -42.71
N ALA A 7 5.46 -35.75 -41.99
CA ALA A 7 4.54 -34.81 -41.37
C ALA A 7 5.24 -34.09 -40.21
N PHE A 8 5.22 -32.76 -40.21
CA PHE A 8 5.67 -31.92 -39.10
C PHE A 8 4.44 -31.37 -38.38
N LEU A 9 3.99 -32.07 -37.35
CA LEU A 9 2.94 -31.62 -36.43
C LEU A 9 3.63 -30.89 -35.26
N ILE A 10 3.74 -29.56 -35.37
CA ILE A 10 4.07 -28.72 -34.21
C ILE A 10 2.77 -28.56 -33.42
N SER A 11 2.59 -29.42 -32.42
CA SER A 11 1.58 -29.17 -31.38
C SER A 11 2.16 -28.13 -30.42
N ALA A 12 1.75 -26.87 -30.58
CA ALA A 12 2.03 -25.81 -29.63
C ALA A 12 1.15 -26.02 -28.39
N LEU A 13 1.71 -26.68 -27.38
CA LEU A 13 1.10 -26.79 -26.06
C LEU A 13 1.24 -25.43 -25.36
N CYS A 14 0.28 -24.54 -25.60
CA CYS A 14 0.12 -23.32 -24.81
C CYS A 14 -0.15 -23.71 -23.36
N LEU A 15 0.86 -23.61 -22.50
CA LEU A 15 0.69 -23.57 -21.05
C LEU A 15 -0.18 -22.35 -20.74
N VAL A 16 -1.48 -22.60 -20.55
CA VAL A 16 -2.40 -21.62 -19.99
C VAL A 16 -2.01 -21.47 -18.53
N GLY A 17 -1.06 -20.56 -18.26
CA GLY A 17 -0.78 -20.12 -16.91
C GLY A 17 -2.06 -19.47 -16.39
N ASN A 18 -2.73 -20.14 -15.45
CA ASN A 18 -3.81 -19.53 -14.70
C ASN A 18 -3.24 -18.32 -13.95
N CYS A 19 -3.36 -17.15 -14.56
CA CYS A 19 -3.26 -15.86 -13.92
C CYS A 19 -4.49 -15.78 -12.99
N PHE A 20 -4.38 -16.34 -11.79
CA PHE A 20 -5.25 -15.93 -10.70
C PHE A 20 -4.84 -14.52 -10.35
N ALA A 21 -5.71 -13.55 -10.62
CA ALA A 21 -5.54 -12.22 -10.06
C ALA A 21 -5.59 -12.37 -8.53
N GLU A 22 -4.49 -12.06 -7.85
CA GLU A 22 -4.47 -12.08 -6.38
C GLU A 22 -5.57 -11.13 -5.86
N GLU A 23 -6.38 -11.60 -4.92
CA GLU A 23 -7.50 -10.80 -4.38
C GLU A 23 -7.02 -9.63 -3.50
N HIS A 24 -5.78 -9.73 -3.00
CA HIS A 24 -5.13 -8.77 -2.10
C HIS A 24 -3.77 -8.33 -2.63
N GLY A 25 -3.30 -7.17 -2.17
CA GLY A 25 -1.97 -6.67 -2.43
C GLY A 25 -0.91 -7.40 -1.61
N THR A 26 0.31 -7.47 -2.16
CA THR A 26 1.45 -8.11 -1.49
C THR A 26 2.29 -7.10 -0.70
N ALA A 27 3.08 -7.61 0.25
CA ALA A 27 4.00 -6.78 1.03
C ALA A 27 5.02 -6.04 0.14
N GLU A 28 5.47 -6.69 -0.94
CA GLU A 28 6.36 -6.06 -1.91
C GLU A 28 5.68 -4.91 -2.65
N GLN A 29 4.44 -5.10 -3.10
CA GLN A 29 3.66 -4.03 -3.75
C GLN A 29 3.43 -2.85 -2.81
N ALA A 30 3.20 -3.08 -1.52
CA ALA A 30 3.07 -2.01 -0.53
C ALA A 30 4.36 -1.18 -0.41
N VAL A 31 5.54 -1.83 -0.36
CA VAL A 31 6.85 -1.16 -0.34
C VAL A 31 7.07 -0.35 -1.62
N GLN A 32 6.81 -0.96 -2.78
CA GLN A 32 6.92 -0.30 -4.08
C GLN A 32 6.01 0.93 -4.18
N MET A 33 4.79 0.87 -3.62
CA MET A 33 3.87 2.00 -3.56
C MET A 33 4.43 3.16 -2.72
N VAL A 34 5.05 2.88 -1.57
CA VAL A 34 5.71 3.92 -0.75
C VAL A 34 6.85 4.59 -1.53
N HIS A 35 7.71 3.79 -2.17
CA HIS A 35 8.79 4.34 -2.98
C HIS A 35 8.28 5.18 -4.16
N LYS A 36 7.20 4.74 -4.83
CA LYS A 36 6.54 5.49 -5.91
C LYS A 36 6.07 6.86 -5.42
N VAL A 37 5.48 6.93 -4.24
CA VAL A 37 5.00 8.20 -3.66
C VAL A 37 6.17 9.11 -3.30
N ILE A 38 7.23 8.59 -2.69
CA ILE A 38 8.43 9.38 -2.37
C ILE A 38 9.07 9.92 -3.66
N ALA A 39 9.14 9.12 -4.72
CA ALA A 39 9.60 9.58 -6.03
C ALA A 39 8.69 10.66 -6.63
N ALA A 40 7.37 10.52 -6.48
CA ALA A 40 6.42 11.53 -6.92
C ALA A 40 6.57 12.85 -6.15
N ILE A 41 6.79 12.81 -4.83
CA ILE A 41 7.08 13.99 -4.01
C ILE A 41 8.34 14.70 -4.50
N LYS A 42 9.41 13.96 -4.78
CA LYS A 42 10.67 14.52 -5.32
C LYS A 42 10.49 15.16 -6.69
N ALA A 43 9.70 14.56 -7.57
CA ALA A 43 9.55 15.02 -8.95
C ALA A 43 8.51 16.13 -9.12
N ASN A 44 7.41 16.06 -8.37
CA ASN A 44 6.22 16.88 -8.57
C ASN A 44 5.94 17.85 -7.41
N GLY A 45 6.64 17.69 -6.30
CA GLY A 45 6.42 18.45 -5.07
C GLY A 45 5.36 17.82 -4.15
N ARG A 46 5.56 18.03 -2.85
CA ARG A 46 4.72 17.52 -1.76
C ARG A 46 3.23 17.80 -1.97
N ASP A 47 2.86 19.06 -2.16
CA ASP A 47 1.46 19.49 -2.15
C ASP A 47 0.67 18.89 -3.32
N LYS A 48 1.29 18.83 -4.51
CA LYS A 48 0.68 18.22 -5.69
C LYS A 48 0.45 16.73 -5.50
N THR A 49 1.43 16.00 -4.95
CA THR A 49 1.28 14.56 -4.69
C THR A 49 0.23 14.29 -3.61
N ILE A 50 0.21 15.05 -2.51
CA ILE A 50 -0.81 14.94 -1.45
C ILE A 50 -2.21 15.21 -2.02
N ALA A 51 -2.38 16.28 -2.80
CA ALA A 51 -3.65 16.62 -3.43
C ALA A 51 -4.16 15.50 -4.33
N GLU A 52 -3.29 14.92 -5.17
CA GLU A 52 -3.66 13.80 -6.04
C GLU A 52 -4.09 12.57 -5.23
N ILE A 53 -3.35 12.18 -4.19
CA ILE A 53 -3.71 11.05 -3.31
C ILE A 53 -5.09 11.28 -2.66
N ASN A 54 -5.37 12.52 -2.26
CA ASN A 54 -6.64 12.87 -1.60
C ASN A 54 -7.85 12.82 -2.54
N THR A 55 -7.65 12.83 -3.86
CA THR A 55 -8.71 12.52 -4.83
C THR A 55 -9.13 11.05 -4.83
N LEU A 56 -8.42 10.18 -4.10
CA LEU A 56 -8.51 8.71 -4.19
C LEU A 56 -8.05 8.18 -5.56
N SER A 57 -7.06 8.84 -6.15
CA SER A 57 -6.51 8.49 -7.45
C SER A 57 -6.09 7.01 -7.52
N PRO A 58 -6.46 6.27 -8.59
CA PRO A 58 -5.99 4.91 -8.81
C PRO A 58 -4.47 4.84 -9.02
N THR A 59 -3.78 5.97 -9.24
CA THR A 59 -2.32 6.04 -9.28
C THR A 59 -1.68 5.54 -7.98
N TYR A 60 -2.33 5.76 -6.84
CA TYR A 60 -1.79 5.49 -5.50
C TYR A 60 -2.66 4.52 -4.69
N ARG A 61 -3.44 3.70 -5.40
CA ARG A 61 -4.30 2.68 -4.81
C ARG A 61 -4.39 1.48 -5.75
N ASP A 62 -4.33 0.29 -5.18
CA ASP A 62 -4.50 -0.97 -5.91
C ASP A 62 -5.17 -1.99 -4.98
N ARG A 63 -6.34 -2.51 -5.35
CA ARG A 63 -7.16 -3.39 -4.49
C ARG A 63 -7.31 -2.82 -3.07
N ASP A 64 -6.69 -3.45 -2.08
CA ASP A 64 -6.66 -3.07 -0.66
C ASP A 64 -5.45 -2.20 -0.26
N LEU A 65 -4.46 -2.05 -1.14
CA LEU A 65 -3.33 -1.15 -0.98
C LEU A 65 -3.76 0.29 -1.21
N TYR A 66 -3.48 1.16 -0.25
CA TYR A 66 -3.68 2.60 -0.37
C TYR A 66 -2.60 3.35 0.40
N VAL A 67 -2.24 4.51 -0.12
CA VAL A 67 -1.24 5.38 0.48
C VAL A 67 -1.84 6.23 1.60
N THR A 68 -1.04 6.41 2.64
CA THR A 68 -1.23 7.41 3.69
C THR A 68 0.02 8.27 3.80
N ILE A 69 -0.17 9.57 4.05
CA ILE A 69 0.92 10.50 4.32
C ILE A 69 0.56 11.25 5.60
N MET A 70 1.46 11.19 6.58
CA MET A 70 1.28 11.80 7.89
C MET A 70 2.44 12.75 8.20
N ASP A 71 2.17 13.86 8.89
CA ASP A 71 3.21 14.73 9.43
C ASP A 71 3.77 14.21 10.77
N LEU A 72 4.89 14.77 11.23
CA LEU A 72 5.49 14.37 12.51
C LEU A 72 4.68 14.78 13.77
N LYS A 73 3.51 15.42 13.60
CA LYS A 73 2.58 15.78 14.68
C LYS A 73 1.37 14.83 14.75
N GLY A 74 1.29 13.86 13.85
CA GLY A 74 0.20 12.90 13.78
C GLY A 74 -0.99 13.35 12.93
N VAL A 75 -0.85 14.43 12.15
CA VAL A 75 -1.89 14.87 11.21
C VAL A 75 -1.79 14.05 9.93
N GLU A 76 -2.89 13.41 9.56
CA GLU A 76 -3.02 12.62 8.34
C GLU A 76 -3.24 13.55 7.14
N LEU A 77 -2.16 13.97 6.48
CA LEU A 77 -2.19 14.90 5.35
C LEU A 77 -2.82 14.27 4.09
N ALA A 78 -2.61 12.97 3.89
CA ALA A 78 -3.24 12.24 2.80
C ALA A 78 -3.73 10.87 3.22
N HIS A 79 -4.92 10.50 2.77
CA HIS A 79 -5.45 9.14 2.94
C HIS A 79 -6.17 8.68 1.67
N GLY A 80 -5.55 7.77 0.92
CA GLY A 80 -5.98 7.29 -0.39
C GLY A 80 -7.17 6.32 -0.41
N SER A 81 -7.93 6.24 0.69
CA SER A 81 -9.06 5.31 0.83
C SER A 81 -10.21 5.85 1.69
N ASN A 82 -9.89 6.62 2.74
CA ASN A 82 -10.88 7.18 3.65
C ASN A 82 -10.73 8.71 3.73
N LYS A 83 -11.55 9.44 2.97
CA LYS A 83 -11.53 10.92 2.95
C LYS A 83 -11.79 11.55 4.33
N ARG A 84 -12.50 10.86 5.24
CA ARG A 84 -12.79 11.39 6.58
C ARG A 84 -11.56 11.50 7.47
N MET A 85 -10.45 10.86 7.10
CA MET A 85 -9.20 10.96 7.86
C MET A 85 -8.29 12.09 7.36
N GLN A 86 -8.53 12.64 6.18
CA GLN A 86 -7.70 13.70 5.61
C GLN A 86 -7.78 14.97 6.47
N GLY A 87 -6.64 15.49 6.89
CA GLY A 87 -6.51 16.67 7.75
C GLY A 87 -6.80 16.42 9.24
N VAL A 88 -7.09 15.19 9.65
CA VAL A 88 -7.40 14.85 11.04
C VAL A 88 -6.11 14.57 11.80
N ASN A 89 -6.00 15.10 13.02
CA ASN A 89 -4.96 14.68 13.95
C ASN A 89 -5.35 13.34 14.57
N LEU A 90 -4.57 12.30 14.25
CA LEU A 90 -4.81 10.92 14.66
C LEU A 90 -3.86 10.49 15.79
N ILE A 91 -3.17 11.41 16.47
CA ILE A 91 -2.17 11.06 17.48
C ILE A 91 -2.72 10.14 18.58
N ASP A 92 -3.98 10.31 18.98
CA ASP A 92 -4.62 9.53 20.04
C ASP A 92 -5.60 8.47 19.53
N ILE A 93 -5.61 8.21 18.22
CA ILE A 93 -6.46 7.14 17.68
C ILE A 93 -5.97 5.78 18.20
N LYS A 94 -6.94 4.94 18.54
CA LYS A 94 -6.71 3.56 18.95
C LYS A 94 -7.30 2.62 17.91
N ASP A 95 -6.66 1.47 17.71
CA ASP A 95 -7.34 0.35 17.06
C ASP A 95 -8.35 -0.32 18.02
N GLN A 96 -9.02 -1.36 17.53
CA GLN A 96 -10.05 -2.08 18.29
C GLN A 96 -9.52 -2.73 19.58
N ASP A 97 -8.22 -3.02 19.66
CA ASP A 97 -7.60 -3.62 20.84
C ASP A 97 -7.02 -2.55 21.80
N GLY A 98 -7.24 -1.26 21.51
CA GLY A 98 -6.78 -0.14 22.33
C GLY A 98 -5.37 0.35 22.02
N LYS A 99 -4.73 -0.17 20.96
CA LYS A 99 -3.35 0.18 20.60
C LYS A 99 -3.28 1.57 19.96
N LEU A 100 -2.43 2.43 20.52
CA LEU A 100 -2.11 3.78 19.99
C LEU A 100 -1.13 3.69 18.81
N TYR A 101 -1.59 3.16 17.68
CA TYR A 101 -0.73 2.83 16.54
C TYR A 101 -0.10 4.06 15.87
N ILE A 102 -0.69 5.25 15.95
CA ILE A 102 -0.04 6.46 15.41
C ILE A 102 1.15 6.91 16.26
N ARG A 103 1.03 6.90 17.60
CA ARG A 103 2.18 7.20 18.48
C ARG A 103 3.32 6.21 18.26
N GLU A 104 3.01 4.92 18.19
CA GLU A 104 4.02 3.90 17.90
C GLU A 104 4.70 4.14 16.54
N ARG A 105 3.94 4.51 15.48
CA ARG A 105 4.53 4.78 14.16
C ARG A 105 5.46 5.98 14.20
N LEU A 106 5.07 7.05 14.89
CA LEU A 106 5.90 8.24 15.05
C LEU A 106 7.22 7.91 15.77
N GLU A 107 7.18 7.13 16.84
CA GLU A 107 8.39 6.68 17.53
C GLU A 107 9.26 5.78 16.67
N LEU A 108 8.67 4.84 15.92
CA LEU A 108 9.41 4.00 14.98
C LEU A 108 10.03 4.81 13.84
N ALA A 109 9.32 5.78 13.27
CA ALA A 109 9.83 6.69 12.25
C ALA A 109 10.95 7.58 12.78
N LYS A 110 10.86 8.05 14.03
CA LYS A 110 11.89 8.84 14.69
C LYS A 110 13.16 8.03 14.94
N THR A 111 13.03 6.78 15.37
CA THR A 111 14.17 5.95 15.82
C THR A 111 14.79 5.11 14.70
N LYS A 112 13.99 4.63 13.74
CA LYS A 112 14.43 3.71 12.68
C LYS A 112 14.34 4.32 11.27
N GLY A 113 13.54 5.36 11.09
CA GLY A 113 13.28 5.97 9.79
C GLY A 113 12.33 5.17 8.90
N LYS A 114 12.34 3.84 8.95
CA LYS A 114 11.44 2.98 8.17
C LYS A 114 11.17 1.65 8.87
N GLY A 115 10.14 0.94 8.44
CA GLY A 115 9.85 -0.40 8.92
C GLY A 115 8.42 -0.83 8.70
N TRP A 116 8.08 -1.95 9.33
CA TRP A 116 6.73 -2.49 9.36
C TRP A 116 6.11 -2.31 10.74
N GLN A 117 4.81 -2.08 10.78
CA GLN A 117 4.01 -1.93 11.98
C GLN A 117 2.70 -2.70 11.83
N ASP A 118 2.35 -3.46 12.86
CA ASP A 118 1.10 -4.22 12.89
C ASP A 118 0.04 -3.55 13.77
N TYR A 119 -1.19 -3.44 13.27
CA TYR A 119 -2.36 -2.96 14.00
C TYR A 119 -3.64 -3.43 13.30
N LYS A 120 -4.81 -3.26 13.92
CA LYS A 120 -6.09 -3.58 13.29
C LYS A 120 -6.74 -2.36 12.65
N PHE A 121 -7.32 -2.54 11.46
CA PHE A 121 -7.99 -1.45 10.75
C PHE A 121 -9.12 -1.93 9.86
N VAL A 122 -10.01 -1.04 9.46
CA VAL A 122 -11.10 -1.37 8.52
C VAL A 122 -10.50 -1.66 7.14
N ASN A 123 -10.73 -2.86 6.61
CA ASN A 123 -10.35 -3.23 5.24
C ASN A 123 -11.28 -2.53 4.24
N PRO A 124 -10.74 -1.80 3.24
CA PRO A 124 -11.57 -1.07 2.27
C PRO A 124 -12.35 -1.97 1.32
N ILE A 125 -12.00 -3.25 1.19
CA ILE A 125 -12.72 -4.23 0.38
C ILE A 125 -13.82 -4.87 1.23
N SER A 126 -13.45 -5.60 2.29
CA SER A 126 -14.41 -6.37 3.11
C SER A 126 -15.30 -5.50 4.01
N LYS A 127 -14.88 -4.26 4.29
CA LYS A 127 -15.53 -3.32 5.23
C LYS A 127 -15.52 -3.80 6.68
N THR A 128 -14.72 -4.81 7.02
CA THR A 128 -14.57 -5.31 8.39
C THR A 128 -13.22 -4.92 8.99
N ILE A 129 -13.09 -4.98 10.32
CA ILE A 129 -11.83 -4.74 11.00
C ILE A 129 -10.97 -6.00 10.90
N GLU A 130 -9.76 -5.85 10.37
CA GLU A 130 -8.83 -6.94 10.09
C GLU A 130 -7.40 -6.58 10.53
N PRO A 131 -6.53 -7.57 10.81
CA PRO A 131 -5.11 -7.32 11.03
C PRO A 131 -4.47 -6.73 9.78
N LYS A 132 -3.64 -5.70 9.97
CA LYS A 132 -2.91 -5.01 8.91
C LYS A 132 -1.43 -4.91 9.26
N SER A 133 -0.56 -5.21 8.31
CA SER A 133 0.86 -4.82 8.35
C SER A 133 1.08 -3.60 7.48
N MET A 134 1.54 -2.51 8.08
CA MET A 134 1.77 -1.23 7.42
C MET A 134 3.27 -0.98 7.30
N TYR A 135 3.75 -0.92 6.06
CA TYR A 135 5.08 -0.41 5.77
C TYR A 135 5.06 1.11 5.83
N PHE A 136 6.09 1.69 6.44
CA PHE A 136 6.27 3.13 6.47
C PHE A 136 7.73 3.49 6.19
N GLU A 137 7.93 4.65 5.59
CA GLU A 137 9.23 5.31 5.45
C GLU A 137 9.08 6.80 5.75
N LYS A 138 10.00 7.32 6.57
CA LYS A 138 10.14 8.73 6.86
C LYS A 138 10.89 9.39 5.70
N TYR A 139 10.30 10.44 5.16
CA TYR A 139 10.90 11.29 4.14
C TYR A 139 10.73 12.74 4.57
N GLU A 140 11.83 13.45 4.86
CA GLU A 140 11.80 14.80 5.44
C GLU A 140 10.96 14.85 6.75
N ASP A 141 9.92 15.66 6.78
CA ASP A 141 8.94 15.80 7.87
C ASP A 141 7.65 14.98 7.64
N LEU A 142 7.69 14.02 6.71
CA LEU A 142 6.59 13.14 6.37
C LEU A 142 6.87 11.69 6.76
N ILE A 143 5.80 10.96 7.04
CA ILE A 143 5.76 9.50 7.11
C ILE A 143 4.85 9.02 5.99
N VAL A 144 5.42 8.39 4.97
CA VAL A 144 4.71 7.82 3.83
C VAL A 144 4.50 6.33 4.10
N SER A 145 3.27 5.86 4.03
CA SER A 145 2.95 4.48 4.39
C SER A 145 1.95 3.82 3.45
N CYS A 146 2.08 2.51 3.27
CA CYS A 146 1.15 1.62 2.57
C CYS A 146 1.24 0.24 3.24
N GLY A 147 0.16 -0.52 3.24
CA GLY A 147 0.13 -1.79 3.97
C GLY A 147 -0.85 -2.79 3.42
N VAL A 148 -0.64 -4.03 3.84
CA VAL A 148 -1.41 -5.21 3.46
C VAL A 148 -2.29 -5.67 4.61
N TYR A 149 -3.48 -6.16 4.28
CA TYR A 149 -4.30 -6.89 5.24
C TYR A 149 -3.84 -8.35 5.28
N LYS A 150 -3.92 -8.96 6.46
CA LYS A 150 -3.61 -10.38 6.64
C LYS A 150 -4.92 -11.16 6.67
N ASP A 151 -4.92 -12.32 6.01
CA ASP A 151 -6.01 -13.28 6.15
C ASP A 151 -6.17 -13.67 7.63
N LYS A 152 -7.42 -13.99 7.99
CA LYS A 152 -7.79 -14.40 9.35
C LYS A 152 -7.22 -15.75 9.74
#